data_AF-A0A090WR85-F1
#
_entry.id   AF-A0A090WR85-F1
#
_cell.length_a   1.000
_cell.length_b   1.000
_cell.length_c   1.000
_cell.angle_alpha   90.00
_cell.angle_beta   90.00
_cell.angle_gamma   90.00
#
_symmetry.space_group_name_H-M   'P 1'
#
loop_
_entity.id
_entity.type
_entity.pdbx_description
1 polymer ?
#
loop_
_entity_poly.entity_id
_entity_poly.type
_entity_poly.pdbx_seq_one_letter_code
_entity_poly.pdbx_strand_id
1 'polypeptide(L)'
;MKKFYAFFLAIACLSCNEDYIPKPKAFLSLEYPEPNYSNTHLEALPFTFETNALAEQIKVKPLRASTESYGLNIEYSTLKGTIF
;
A
#
# COMPACT_ATOMS: atom_id res chain seq x y z
N MET A 1 35.10 49.30 26.16
CA MET A 1 34.05 49.30 25.11
C MET A 1 34.47 48.56 23.84
N LYS A 2 35.52 48.97 23.09
CA LYS A 2 35.97 48.30 21.84
C LYS A 2 36.24 46.78 21.97
N LYS A 3 36.87 46.33 23.05
CA LYS A 3 37.15 44.89 23.30
C LYS A 3 35.86 44.06 23.50
N PHE A 4 34.81 44.69 24.03
CA PHE A 4 33.52 44.04 24.26
C PHE A 4 32.76 43.83 22.95
N TYR A 5 32.84 44.81 22.04
CA TYR A 5 32.29 44.67 20.68
C TYR A 5 33.00 43.58 19.88
N ALA A 6 34.32 43.46 20.00
CA ALA A 6 35.08 42.39 19.34
C ALA A 6 34.69 41.00 19.86
N PHE A 7 34.43 40.87 21.16
CA PHE A 7 33.97 39.62 21.78
C PHE A 7 32.56 39.23 21.32
N PHE A 8 31.64 40.20 21.24
CA PHE A 8 30.28 39.96 20.74
C PHE A 8 30.27 39.53 19.27
N LEU A 9 31.14 40.13 18.45
CA LEU A 9 31.29 39.76 17.03
C LEU A 9 31.82 38.33 16.86
N ALA A 10 32.79 37.92 17.71
CA ALA A 10 33.34 36.57 17.68
C ALA A 10 32.29 35.50 18.04
N ILE A 11 31.40 35.78 18.99
CA ILE A 11 30.33 34.86 19.39
C ILE A 11 29.26 34.74 18.30
N ALA A 12 28.92 35.84 17.61
CA ALA A 12 27.95 35.83 16.52
C ALA A 12 28.40 34.98 15.32
N CYS A 13 29.71 34.84 15.09
CA CYS A 13 30.26 33.99 14.03
C CYS A 13 30.28 32.49 14.36
N LEU A 14 29.98 32.09 15.61
CA LEU A 14 29.95 30.68 16.04
C LEU A 14 28.57 30.03 15.93
N SER A 15 27.53 30.74 15.45
CA SER A 15 26.22 30.13 15.24
C SER A 15 26.21 29.26 13.98
N CYS A 16 26.61 27.99 14.10
CA CYS A 16 26.29 26.98 13.09
C CYS A 16 24.80 26.63 13.21
N ASN A 17 24.08 26.76 12.10
CA ASN A 17 22.76 26.18 11.95
C ASN A 17 22.96 24.78 11.37
N GLU A 18 22.49 23.75 12.08
CA GLU A 18 22.48 22.39 11.55
C GLU A 18 21.42 22.33 10.44
N ASP A 19 21.84 22.11 9.19
CA ASP A 19 20.90 21.95 8.08
C ASP A 19 20.11 20.65 8.30
N TYR A 20 18.87 20.80 8.77
CA TYR A 20 17.97 19.67 8.98
C TYR A 20 17.55 19.12 7.62
N ILE A 21 18.16 18.01 7.19
CA ILE A 21 17.72 17.29 5.99
C ILE A 21 16.36 16.65 6.32
N PRO A 22 15.26 17.09 5.69
CA PRO A 22 13.96 16.48 5.94
C PRO A 22 14.00 15.02 5.51
N LYS A 23 13.59 14.12 6.42
CA LYS A 23 13.50 12.68 6.14
C LYS A 23 12.72 12.47 4.83
N PRO A 24 13.23 11.69 3.86
CA PRO A 24 12.52 11.44 2.62
C PRO A 24 11.16 10.81 2.91
N LYS A 25 10.17 11.15 2.09
CA LYS A 25 8.82 10.59 2.22
C LYS A 25 8.91 9.07 2.03
N ALA A 26 8.55 8.32 3.06
CA ALA A 26 8.45 6.87 2.97
C ALA A 26 7.11 6.52 2.34
N PHE A 27 7.14 6.11 1.06
CA PHE A 27 6.01 5.48 0.42
C PHE A 27 6.08 3.98 0.68
N LEU A 28 4.92 3.34 0.76
CA LEU A 28 4.83 1.88 0.85
C LEU A 28 5.35 1.29 -0.46
N SER A 29 6.57 0.75 -0.45
CA SER A 29 7.15 0.03 -1.59
C SER A 29 6.73 -1.43 -1.47
N LEU A 30 5.74 -1.83 -2.27
CA LEU A 30 5.27 -3.21 -2.37
C LEU A 30 5.83 -3.78 -3.66
N GLU A 31 6.67 -4.80 -3.53
CA GLU A 31 7.11 -5.62 -4.67
C GLU A 31 6.20 -6.84 -4.74
N TYR A 32 5.42 -6.88 -5.82
CA TYR A 32 4.58 -8.02 -6.14
C TYR A 32 5.22 -8.81 -7.29
N PRO A 33 5.08 -10.14 -7.29
CA PRO A 33 5.48 -10.93 -8.45
C PRO A 33 4.64 -10.55 -9.67
N GLU A 34 5.15 -10.86 -10.86
CA GLU A 34 4.36 -10.73 -12.08
C GLU A 34 3.06 -11.54 -11.95
N PRO A 35 1.91 -10.94 -12.27
CA PRO A 35 0.64 -11.61 -12.05
C PRO A 35 0.42 -12.69 -13.12
N ASN A 36 0.10 -13.91 -12.67
CA ASN A 36 -0.26 -15.03 -13.52
C ASN A 36 -1.75 -15.34 -13.34
N TYR A 37 -2.52 -15.25 -14.42
CA TYR A 37 -3.97 -15.47 -14.40
C TYR A 37 -4.35 -16.73 -15.15
N SER A 38 -5.34 -17.44 -14.62
CA SER A 38 -5.96 -18.61 -15.26
C SER A 38 -7.47 -18.50 -15.26
N ASN A 39 -8.12 -19.08 -16.27
CA ASN A 39 -9.58 -19.16 -16.33
C ASN A 39 -10.13 -20.00 -15.18
N THR A 40 -11.10 -19.43 -14.47
CA THR A 40 -11.79 -20.03 -13.33
C THR A 40 -13.26 -20.21 -13.66
N HIS A 41 -13.70 -21.45 -13.53
CA HIS A 41 -15.08 -21.85 -13.70
C HIS A 41 -15.60 -22.41 -12.38
N LEU A 42 -16.66 -21.79 -11.85
CA LEU A 42 -17.33 -22.22 -10.64
C LEU A 42 -18.76 -22.61 -11.01
N GLU A 43 -19.15 -23.86 -10.72
CA GLU A 43 -20.47 -24.39 -11.08
C GLU A 43 -21.63 -23.57 -10.52
N ALA A 44 -21.41 -22.89 -9.39
CA ALA A 44 -22.40 -22.03 -8.74
C ALA A 44 -22.63 -20.68 -9.44
N LEU A 45 -21.86 -20.36 -10.49
CA LEU A 45 -21.92 -19.08 -11.20
C LEU A 45 -22.31 -19.29 -12.67
N PRO A 46 -23.16 -18.41 -13.24
CA PRO A 46 -23.52 -18.46 -14.66
C PRO A 46 -22.44 -17.84 -15.57
N PHE A 47 -21.22 -17.62 -15.06
CA PHE A 47 -20.14 -16.97 -15.79
C PHE A 47 -18.76 -17.51 -15.37
N THR A 48 -17.77 -17.26 -16.20
CA THR A 48 -16.35 -17.55 -15.94
C THR A 48 -15.57 -16.25 -15.85
N PHE A 49 -14.47 -16.28 -15.11
CA PHE A 49 -13.57 -15.15 -14.96
C PHE A 49 -12.16 -15.66 -14.73
N GLU A 50 -11.15 -14.81 -14.95
CA GLU A 50 -9.77 -15.17 -14.68
C GLU A 50 -9.40 -14.80 -13.24
N THR A 51 -8.67 -15.68 -12.57
CA THR A 51 -8.12 -15.42 -11.23
C THR A 51 -6.63 -15.60 -11.21
N ASN A 52 -5.97 -14.79 -10.39
CA ASN A 52 -4.54 -14.90 -10.20
C ASN A 52 -4.18 -16.23 -9.50
N ALA A 53 -3.04 -16.83 -9.86
CA ALA A 53 -2.55 -18.08 -9.28
C ALA A 53 -2.29 -18.00 -7.76
N LEU A 54 -2.15 -16.79 -7.19
CA LEU A 54 -2.04 -16.56 -5.76
C LEU A 54 -3.38 -16.59 -5.01
N ALA A 55 -4.51 -16.64 -5.72
CA ALA A 55 -5.81 -16.80 -5.09
C ALA A 55 -5.98 -18.23 -4.57
N GLU A 56 -6.32 -18.37 -3.29
CA GLU A 56 -6.34 -19.68 -2.62
C GLU A 56 -7.76 -20.19 -2.41
N GLN A 57 -8.70 -19.30 -2.11
CA GLN A 57 -10.10 -19.66 -1.88
C GLN A 57 -11.03 -18.64 -2.53
N ILE A 58 -12.06 -19.15 -3.20
CA ILE A 58 -13.14 -18.33 -3.75
C ILE A 58 -14.44 -18.78 -3.10
N LYS A 59 -15.05 -17.89 -2.31
CA LYS A 59 -16.34 -18.15 -1.66
C LYS A 59 -17.44 -17.41 -2.41
N VAL A 60 -18.43 -18.16 -2.87
CA VAL A 60 -19.60 -17.61 -3.57
C VAL A 60 -20.75 -17.48 -2.58
N LYS A 61 -21.40 -16.31 -2.55
CA LYS A 61 -22.59 -16.07 -1.73
C LYS A 61 -23.72 -15.49 -2.61
N PRO A 62 -24.88 -16.13 -2.71
CA PRO A 62 -26.03 -15.53 -3.39
C PRO A 62 -26.51 -14.29 -2.62
N LEU A 63 -26.81 -13.22 -3.34
CA LEU A 63 -27.26 -11.95 -2.78
C LEU A 63 -28.75 -11.75 -3.04
N ARG A 64 -29.43 -11.14 -2.07
CA ARG A 64 -30.83 -10.73 -2.23
C ARG A 64 -30.85 -9.36 -2.89
N ALA A 65 -31.09 -9.32 -4.19
CA ALA A 65 -31.26 -8.11 -4.98
C ALA A 65 -32.47 -8.25 -5.92
N SER A 66 -32.82 -7.18 -6.63
CA SER A 66 -33.88 -7.20 -7.64
C SER A 66 -33.56 -8.13 -8.82
N THR A 67 -32.28 -8.39 -9.07
CA THR A 67 -31.76 -9.30 -10.07
C THR A 67 -30.93 -10.41 -9.44
N GLU A 68 -30.79 -11.55 -10.12
CA GLU A 68 -29.90 -12.63 -9.72
C GLU A 68 -28.47 -12.11 -9.57
N SER A 69 -27.95 -12.15 -8.35
CA SER A 69 -26.69 -11.47 -7.98
C SER A 69 -25.88 -12.37 -7.05
N TYR A 70 -24.55 -12.35 -7.26
CA TYR A 70 -23.59 -13.17 -6.53
C TYR A 70 -22.50 -12.29 -5.94
N GLY A 71 -22.18 -12.50 -4.67
CA GLY A 71 -21.00 -11.94 -4.01
C GLY A 71 -19.86 -12.95 -4.05
N LEU A 72 -18.63 -12.45 -4.25
CA LEU A 72 -17.43 -13.26 -4.39
C LEU A 72 -16.39 -12.79 -3.38
N ASN A 73 -15.93 -13.69 -2.51
CA ASN A 73 -14.74 -13.42 -1.71
C ASN A 73 -13.57 -14.19 -2.30
N ILE A 74 -12.59 -13.49 -2.85
CA ILE A 74 -11.34 -14.07 -3.36
C ILE A 74 -10.24 -13.81 -2.34
N GLU A 75 -9.78 -14.87 -1.67
CA GLU A 75 -8.80 -14.80 -0.58
C GLU A 75 -7.38 -15.02 -1.10
N TYR A 76 -6.47 -14.13 -0.70
CA TYR A 76 -5.03 -14.17 -0.95
C TYR A 76 -4.31 -14.25 0.40
N SER A 77 -4.16 -15.45 0.99
CA SER A 77 -3.60 -15.58 2.35
C SER A 77 -2.15 -15.14 2.41
N THR A 78 -1.36 -15.43 1.36
CA THR A 78 0.03 -14.94 1.23
C THR A 78 0.14 -13.40 1.28
N LEU A 79 -0.86 -12.69 0.74
CA LEU A 79 -0.91 -11.22 0.71
C LEU A 79 -1.72 -10.64 1.88
N LYS A 80 -2.29 -11.48 2.74
CA LYS A 80 -3.24 -11.11 3.82
C LYS A 80 -4.38 -10.21 3.30
N GLY A 81 -4.88 -10.52 2.10
CA GLY A 81 -5.87 -9.72 1.39
C GLY A 81 -7.12 -10.51 0.99
N THR A 82 -8.24 -9.82 0.85
CA THR A 82 -9.49 -10.36 0.32
C THR A 82 -10.13 -9.35 -0.62
N ILE A 83 -10.55 -9.81 -1.79
CA ILE A 83 -11.36 -9.04 -2.74
C ILE A 83 -12.83 -9.45 -2.55
N PHE A 84 -13.75 -8.48 -2.49
CA PHE A 84 -15.17 -8.64 -2.20
C PHE A 84 -16.05 -8.19 -3.37
#